data_AF-A0A8I1DSR3-F1
#
_entry.id   AF-A0A8I1DSR3-F1
#
_cell.length_a   1.000
_cell.length_b   1.000
_cell.length_c   1.000
_cell.angle_alpha   90.00
_cell.angle_beta   90.00
_cell.angle_gamma   90.00
#
_symmetry.space_group_name_H-M   'P 1'
#
loop_
_entity.id
_entity.type
_entity.pdbx_description
1 polymer ?
#
loop_
_entity_poly.entity_id
_entity_poly.type
_entity_poly.pdbx_seq_one_letter_code
_entity_poly.pdbx_strand_id
1 'polypeptide(L)'
;MNESTYRAIFGFVVIAYGAAISAIMAFRPERILAFYCRSRAWRWWYKFCFNMSAEDIVSAKMVRRTRIQGATALAFFTAIIFAALFQLGSHG
;
A
#
# COMPACT_ATOMS: atom_id res chain seq x y z
N MET A 1 14.13 25.29 -2.16
CA MET A 1 12.75 24.78 -2.01
C MET A 1 12.32 25.04 -0.58
N ASN A 2 11.16 25.68 -0.36
CA ASN A 2 10.71 26.02 1.00
C ASN A 2 10.17 24.76 1.71
N GLU A 3 10.24 24.71 3.04
CA GLU A 3 9.90 23.52 3.84
C GLU A 3 8.44 23.08 3.64
N SER A 4 7.51 24.04 3.51
CA SER A 4 6.10 23.78 3.22
C SER A 4 5.88 23.09 1.88
N THR A 5 6.60 23.51 0.84
CA THR A 5 6.56 22.90 -0.49
C THR A 5 7.09 21.47 -0.46
N TYR A 6 8.18 21.22 0.27
CA TYR A 6 8.70 19.86 0.45
C TYR A 6 7.69 18.94 1.13
N ARG A 7 7.06 19.40 2.23
CA ARG A 7 6.03 18.63 2.95
C ARG A 7 4.82 18.30 2.08
N ALA A 8 4.36 19.25 1.25
CA ALA A 8 3.24 19.04 0.34
C ALA A 8 3.58 18.00 -0.74
N ILE A 9 4.75 18.12 -1.38
CA ILE A 9 5.21 17.15 -2.38
C ILE A 9 5.39 15.76 -1.75
N PHE A 10 6.04 15.70 -0.59
CA PHE A 10 6.25 14.44 0.12
C PHE A 10 4.91 13.78 0.49
N GLY A 11 3.97 14.54 1.04
CA GLY A 11 2.63 14.06 1.36
C GLY A 11 1.89 13.53 0.13
N PHE A 12 1.94 14.25 -0.99
CA PHE A 12 1.34 13.82 -2.25
C PHE A 12 1.95 12.51 -2.77
N VAL A 13 3.29 12.41 -2.77
CA VAL A 13 4.00 11.21 -3.21
C VAL A 13 3.65 10.00 -2.34
N VAL A 14 3.58 10.18 -1.02
CA VAL A 14 3.22 9.12 -0.08
C VAL A 14 1.77 8.64 -0.31
N ILE A 15 0.82 9.56 -0.49
CA ILE A 15 -0.58 9.22 -0.76
C ILE A 15 -0.71 8.50 -2.11
N ALA A 16 -0.09 9.03 -3.16
CA ALA A 16 -0.15 8.45 -4.50
C ALA A 16 0.47 7.04 -4.53
N TYR A 17 1.66 6.87 -3.93
CA TYR A 17 2.32 5.57 -3.83
C TYR A 17 1.49 4.59 -2.99
N GLY A 18 0.98 5.04 -1.83
CA GLY A 18 0.15 4.22 -0.95
C GLY A 18 -1.13 3.75 -1.62
N ALA A 19 -1.83 4.63 -2.34
CA ALA A 19 -3.02 4.29 -3.10
C ALA A 19 -2.71 3.29 -4.23
N ALA A 20 -1.61 3.50 -4.97
CA ALA A 20 -1.21 2.61 -6.05
C ALA A 20 -0.88 1.19 -5.56
N ILE A 21 -0.06 1.08 -4.50
CA ILE A 21 0.27 -0.22 -3.89
C ILE A 21 -0.99 -0.90 -3.33
N SER A 22 -1.86 -0.13 -2.65
CA SER A 22 -3.11 -0.67 -2.10
C SER A 22 -4.05 -1.19 -3.19
N ALA A 23 -4.15 -0.49 -4.32
CA ALA A 23 -4.90 -0.95 -5.49
C ALA A 23 -4.31 -2.25 -6.06
N ILE A 24 -2.99 -2.35 -6.18
CA ILE A 24 -2.32 -3.59 -6.63
C ILE A 24 -2.62 -4.74 -5.67
N MET A 25 -2.54 -4.50 -4.35
CA MET A 25 -2.88 -5.50 -3.33
C MET A 25 -4.34 -5.95 -3.42
N ALA A 26 -5.28 -5.02 -3.66
CA ALA A 26 -6.71 -5.31 -3.75
C ALA A 26 -7.07 -6.11 -5.03
N PHE A 27 -6.59 -5.66 -6.19
CA PHE A 27 -7.03 -6.21 -7.48
C PHE A 27 -6.13 -7.31 -8.02
N ARG A 28 -4.82 -7.27 -7.72
CA ARG A 28 -3.82 -8.25 -8.19
C ARG A 28 -2.85 -8.65 -7.07
N PRO A 29 -3.35 -9.19 -5.95
CA PRO A 29 -2.53 -9.63 -4.82
C PRO A 29 -1.46 -10.65 -5.23
N GLU A 30 -1.72 -11.49 -6.24
CA GLU A 30 -0.77 -12.51 -6.67
C GLU A 30 0.51 -11.89 -7.24
N ARG A 31 0.41 -10.72 -7.91
CA ARG A 31 1.58 -10.03 -8.48
C ARG A 31 2.49 -9.47 -7.40
N ILE A 32 1.91 -8.89 -6.35
CA ILE A 32 2.71 -8.32 -5.25
C ILE A 32 3.36 -9.41 -4.41
N LEU A 33 2.63 -10.52 -4.17
CA LEU A 33 3.17 -11.67 -3.46
C LEU A 33 4.26 -12.39 -4.28
N ALA A 34 4.09 -12.49 -5.61
CA ALA A 34 5.14 -12.99 -6.48
C ALA A 34 6.40 -12.09 -6.47
N PHE A 35 6.22 -10.77 -6.40
CA PHE A 35 7.32 -9.83 -6.22
C PHE A 35 8.04 -10.03 -4.86
N TYR A 36 7.28 -10.20 -3.77
CA TYR A 36 7.85 -10.48 -2.45
C TYR A 36 8.63 -11.79 -2.43
N CYS A 37 8.14 -12.84 -3.09
CA CYS A 37 8.87 -14.10 -3.24
C CYS A 37 10.13 -14.00 -4.11
N ARG A 38 10.16 -13.11 -5.10
CA ARG A 38 11.37 -12.91 -5.93
C ARG A 38 12.42 -12.08 -5.18
N SER A 39 12.01 -11.06 -4.44
CA SER A 39 12.92 -10.19 -3.70
C SER A 39 13.53 -10.91 -2.49
N ARG A 40 14.87 -10.87 -2.38
CA ARG A 40 15.58 -11.43 -1.21
C ARG A 40 15.29 -10.63 0.06
N ALA A 41 15.20 -9.31 -0.04
CA ALA A 41 14.90 -8.44 1.09
C ALA A 41 13.51 -8.73 1.67
N TRP A 42 12.49 -8.85 0.81
CA TRP A 42 11.14 -9.18 1.25
C TRP A 42 11.04 -10.58 1.84
N ARG A 43 11.65 -11.61 1.20
CA ARG A 43 11.71 -12.96 1.79
C ARG A 43 12.38 -12.97 3.16
N TRP A 44 13.50 -12.27 3.30
CA TRP A 44 14.19 -12.16 4.58
C TRP A 44 13.32 -11.47 5.63
N TRP A 45 12.66 -10.37 5.28
CA TRP A 45 11.72 -9.67 6.15
C TRP A 45 10.56 -10.56 6.60
N TYR A 46 9.92 -11.27 5.68
CA TYR A 46 8.82 -12.18 6.00
C TYR A 46 9.27 -13.35 6.88
N LYS A 47 10.48 -13.88 6.65
CA LYS A 47 11.06 -14.91 7.51
C LYS A 47 11.40 -14.36 8.91
N PHE A 48 11.96 -13.17 9.00
CA PHE A 48 12.36 -12.56 10.26
C PHE A 48 11.17 -12.13 11.12
N CYS A 49 10.18 -11.45 10.54
CA CYS A 49 9.04 -10.90 11.28
C CYS A 49 7.91 -11.91 11.50
N PHE A 50 7.71 -12.85 10.57
CA PHE A 50 6.52 -13.71 10.55
C PHE A 50 6.84 -15.21 10.49
N ASN A 51 8.13 -15.60 10.48
CA ASN A 51 8.58 -16.98 10.33
C ASN A 51 7.93 -17.72 9.15
N MET A 52 7.67 -17.01 8.04
CA MET A 52 7.00 -17.56 6.85
C MET A 52 8.02 -17.98 5.79
N SER A 53 7.77 -19.13 5.15
CA SER A 53 8.51 -19.60 3.99
C SER A 53 7.97 -18.96 2.69
N ALA A 54 8.68 -19.15 1.57
CA ALA A 54 8.22 -18.65 0.27
C ALA A 54 6.87 -19.28 -0.17
N GLU A 55 6.60 -20.52 0.23
CA GLU A 55 5.35 -21.22 -0.05
C GLU A 55 4.19 -20.63 0.75
N ASP A 56 4.44 -20.25 2.00
CA ASP A 56 3.43 -19.61 2.85
C ASP A 56 3.03 -18.23 2.32
N ILE A 57 3.98 -17.48 1.75
CA ILE A 57 3.76 -16.15 1.18
C ILE A 57 2.80 -16.20 -0.01
N VAL A 58 2.89 -17.22 -0.86
CA VAL A 58 2.00 -17.38 -2.03
C VAL A 58 0.73 -18.20 -1.75
N SER A 59 0.54 -18.66 -0.51
CA SER A 59 -0.64 -19.44 -0.12
C SER A 59 -1.95 -18.71 -0.42
N ALA A 60 -3.01 -19.47 -0.74
CA ALA A 60 -4.34 -18.90 -1.01
C ALA A 60 -4.88 -18.05 0.17
N LYS A 61 -4.53 -18.45 1.40
CA LYS A 61 -4.84 -17.69 2.62
C LYS A 61 -4.16 -16.31 2.61
N MET A 62 -2.90 -16.25 2.20
CA MET A 62 -2.14 -15.01 2.14
C MET A 62 -2.59 -14.10 0.99
N VAL A 63 -2.96 -14.68 -0.16
CA VAL A 63 -3.60 -13.95 -1.27
C VAL A 63 -4.88 -13.25 -0.79
N ARG A 64 -5.75 -13.98 -0.08
CA ARG A 64 -7.00 -13.41 0.46
C ARG A 64 -6.74 -12.32 1.50
N ARG A 65 -5.79 -12.52 2.42
CA ARG A 65 -5.40 -11.51 3.41
C ARG A 65 -4.85 -10.24 2.74
N THR A 66 -3.98 -10.41 1.75
CA THR A 66 -3.38 -9.30 1.00
C THR A 66 -4.43 -8.51 0.24
N ARG A 67 -5.41 -9.20 -0.35
CA ARG A 67 -6.57 -8.57 -0.99
C ARG A 67 -7.39 -7.73 -0.02
N ILE A 68 -7.74 -8.28 1.14
CA ILE A 68 -8.51 -7.57 2.16
C ILE A 68 -7.74 -6.36 2.66
N GLN A 69 -6.46 -6.53 2.98
CA GLN A 69 -5.58 -5.44 3.43
C GLN A 69 -5.49 -4.33 2.38
N GLY A 70 -5.31 -4.69 1.09
CA GLY A 70 -5.30 -3.75 -0.02
C GLY A 70 -6.63 -3.00 -0.15
N ALA A 71 -7.76 -3.69 -0.04
CA ALA A 71 -9.08 -3.07 -0.12
C ALA A 71 -9.34 -2.09 1.03
N THR A 72 -9.00 -2.47 2.27
CA THR A 72 -9.13 -1.60 3.45
C THR A 72 -8.22 -0.38 3.33
N ALA A 73 -6.96 -0.57 2.93
CA ALA A 73 -6.03 0.53 2.74
C ALA A 73 -6.46 1.48 1.61
N LEU A 74 -7.01 0.92 0.51
CA LEU A 74 -7.52 1.72 -0.60
C LEU A 74 -8.73 2.57 -0.17
N ALA A 75 -9.65 2.01 0.63
CA ALA A 75 -10.76 2.77 1.20
C ALA A 75 -10.27 3.91 2.10
N PHE A 76 -9.23 3.66 2.91
CA PHE A 76 -8.61 4.69 3.75
C PHE A 76 -7.98 5.82 2.93
N PHE A 77 -7.17 5.50 1.92
CA PHE A 77 -6.58 6.52 1.03
C PHE A 77 -7.66 7.28 0.25
N THR A 78 -8.72 6.61 -0.17
CA THR A 78 -9.86 7.24 -0.82
C THR A 78 -10.51 8.26 0.12
N ALA A 79 -10.75 7.91 1.38
CA ALA A 79 -11.29 8.82 2.37
C ALA A 79 -10.39 10.04 2.63
N ILE A 80 -9.06 9.85 2.70
CA ILE A 80 -8.10 10.96 2.82
C ILE A 80 -8.19 11.90 1.62
N ILE A 81 -8.20 11.36 0.40
CA ILE A 81 -8.28 12.17 -0.83
C ILE A 81 -9.60 12.94 -0.85
N PHE A 82 -10.73 12.29 -0.52
CA PHE A 82 -12.03 12.96 -0.42
C PHE A 82 -12.02 14.07 0.64
N ALA A 83 -11.50 13.80 1.84
CA ALA A 83 -11.41 14.79 2.90
C ALA A 83 -10.57 16.02 2.47
N ALA A 84 -9.44 15.78 1.80
CA ALA A 84 -8.60 16.85 1.27
C ALA A 84 -9.32 17.67 0.20
N LEU A 85 -10.06 17.02 -0.72
CA LEU A 85 -10.85 17.71 -1.74
C LEU A 85 -11.98 18.57 -1.13
N PHE A 86 -12.68 18.07 -0.11
CA PHE A 86 -13.73 18.83 0.56
C PHE A 86 -13.18 20.00 1.40
N GLN A 87 -12.02 19.86 2.04
CA GLN A 87 -11.34 20.97 2.71
C GLN A 87 -10.91 22.07 1.73
N LEU A 88 -10.47 21.69 0.53
CA LEU A 88 -10.14 22.65 -0.53
C LEU A 88 -11.39 23.35 -1.08
N GLY A 89 -12.54 22.67 -1.10
CA GLY A 89 -13.82 23.24 -1.56
C GLY A 89 -14.53 24.14 -0.55
N SER A 90 -14.24 24.05 0.76
CA SER A 90 -14.90 24.87 1.80
C SER A 90 -14.23 26.24 2.05
N HIS A 91 -13.10 26.52 1.38
CA HIS A 91 -12.35 27.77 1.49
C HIS A 91 -12.36 28.60 0.19
N GLY A 92 -13.18 28.23 -0.80
CA GLY A 92 -13.47 29.02 -2.00
C GLY A 92 -14.82 29.71 -1.90
#